data_AF-A0A420XVI2-F1
#
_entry.id   AF-A0A420XVI2-F1
#
_cell.length_a   1.000
_cell.length_b   1.000
_cell.length_c   1.000
_cell.angle_alpha   90.00
_cell.angle_beta   90.00
_cell.angle_gamma   90.00
#
_symmetry.space_group_name_H-M   'P 1'
#
loop_
_entity.id
_entity.type
_entity.pdbx_description
1 polymer ?
#
loop_
_entity_poly.entity_id
_entity_poly.type
_entity_poly.pdbx_seq_one_letter_code
_entity_poly.pdbx_strand_id
1 'polypeptide(L)'
;MHERPGDSPAPGRLPAGAPSDRPRVERVVALASEVRPSLPLGPAAADALRAAMARQDVWLGGCFAAVPEGAQVWTAPRTDPAAVPLGEVSWSEAPSGGLVITSVSVTPAGLALGEGTLTVLARVLALTGVPVDGTRVGLPVPTEDPPA
;
A
#
# COMPACT_ATOMS: atom_id res chain seq x y z
N MET A 1 -19.13 74.17 15.97
CA MET A 1 -18.34 73.41 16.95
C MET A 1 -17.38 72.55 16.13
N HIS A 2 -16.26 73.16 15.73
CA HIS A 2 -14.89 72.89 16.22
C HIS A 2 -14.21 71.70 15.55
N GLU A 3 -13.29 72.03 14.63
CA GLU A 3 -12.17 71.20 14.22
C GLU A 3 -11.12 71.17 15.36
N ARG A 4 -10.46 70.03 15.60
CA ARG A 4 -8.99 69.84 15.49
C ARG A 4 -8.47 68.56 16.18
N PRO A 5 -7.28 68.08 15.76
CA PRO A 5 -6.78 66.72 15.87
C PRO A 5 -5.61 66.57 16.87
N GLY A 6 -5.08 65.35 17.00
CA GLY A 6 -3.83 64.98 17.67
C GLY A 6 -3.96 63.55 18.20
N ASP A 7 -2.96 62.68 18.28
CA ASP A 7 -1.51 62.71 18.06
C ASP A 7 -1.10 61.20 18.23
N SER A 8 -0.54 60.53 17.21
CA SER A 8 0.86 60.01 17.19
C SER A 8 1.22 58.88 18.20
N PRO A 9 2.35 58.11 18.06
CA PRO A 9 2.29 56.64 17.92
C PRO A 9 3.19 55.77 18.86
N ALA A 10 3.03 54.43 18.73
CA ALA A 10 3.98 53.31 18.97
C ALA A 10 4.31 52.86 20.43
N PRO A 11 4.95 51.69 20.66
CA PRO A 11 4.87 50.36 20.01
C PRO A 11 4.60 49.21 21.03
N GLY A 12 4.05 48.09 20.55
CA GLY A 12 3.98 46.83 21.30
C GLY A 12 4.14 45.64 20.35
N ARG A 13 5.28 44.98 20.42
CA ARG A 13 5.75 43.93 19.51
C ARG A 13 5.34 42.54 20.04
N LEU A 14 4.51 41.82 19.25
CA LEU A 14 4.40 40.34 18.98
C LEU A 14 4.34 39.34 20.17
N PRO A 15 3.85 38.06 20.03
CA PRO A 15 3.83 37.24 18.80
C PRO A 15 2.64 36.27 18.58
N ALA A 16 2.72 35.60 17.43
CA ALA A 16 2.37 34.19 17.13
C ALA A 16 0.95 33.70 17.41
N GLY A 17 0.21 33.45 16.33
CA GLY A 17 -1.00 32.65 16.33
C GLY A 17 -1.54 32.46 14.92
N ALA A 18 -0.73 31.87 14.02
CA ALA A 18 -1.26 31.35 12.77
C ALA A 18 -2.40 30.37 13.11
N PRO A 19 -3.62 30.53 12.54
CA PRO A 19 -4.60 29.46 12.64
C PRO A 19 -4.07 28.28 11.82
N SER A 20 -3.46 27.36 12.56
CA SER A 20 -3.26 25.94 12.28
C SER A 20 -3.64 25.55 10.86
N ASP A 21 -2.62 25.45 10.01
CA ASP A 21 -2.58 24.58 8.86
C ASP A 21 -2.85 23.15 9.36
N ARG A 22 -4.13 22.83 9.52
CA ARG A 22 -4.55 21.44 9.60
C ARG A 22 -4.48 20.97 8.15
N PRO A 23 -3.65 19.97 7.80
CA PRO A 23 -3.71 19.42 6.46
C PRO A 23 -5.14 18.95 6.24
N ARG A 24 -5.84 19.71 5.38
CA ARG A 24 -7.13 19.33 4.85
C ARG A 24 -6.83 18.04 4.11
N VAL A 25 -7.32 16.92 4.63
CA VAL A 25 -7.14 15.58 4.06
C VAL A 25 -7.56 15.66 2.60
N GLU A 26 -6.56 15.80 1.74
CA GLU A 26 -6.74 16.00 0.31
C GLU A 26 -7.13 14.64 -0.25
N ARG A 27 -8.43 14.57 -0.57
CA ARG A 27 -9.05 13.73 -1.60
C ARG A 27 -8.17 12.57 -2.07
N VAL A 28 -8.51 11.39 -1.53
CA VAL A 28 -8.34 10.05 -2.11
C VAL A 28 -7.75 10.12 -3.51
N VAL A 29 -6.42 10.09 -3.59
CA VAL A 29 -5.72 9.66 -4.79
C VAL A 29 -6.34 8.32 -5.12
N ALA A 30 -6.82 8.15 -6.35
CA ALA A 30 -7.10 6.81 -6.85
C ALA A 30 -5.76 6.07 -6.85
N LEU A 31 -5.40 5.47 -5.69
CA LEU A 31 -4.38 4.45 -5.59
C LEU A 31 -4.74 3.53 -6.74
N ALA A 32 -3.85 3.40 -7.72
CA ALA A 32 -4.07 2.43 -8.78
C ALA A 32 -4.36 1.12 -8.06
N SER A 33 -5.61 0.64 -8.18
CA SER A 33 -6.05 -0.58 -7.49
C SER A 33 -5.24 -1.78 -7.94
N GLU A 34 -4.35 -1.59 -8.91
CA GLU A 34 -3.36 -2.51 -9.41
C GLU A 34 -2.03 -1.79 -9.72
N VAL A 35 -0.90 -2.44 -9.44
CA VAL A 35 0.45 -2.04 -9.86
C VAL A 35 1.20 -3.23 -10.48
N ARG A 36 2.17 -2.96 -11.36
CA ARG A 36 2.94 -4.00 -12.08
C ARG A 36 4.45 -3.88 -11.78
N PRO A 37 4.94 -4.55 -10.73
CA PRO A 37 6.30 -4.31 -10.23
C PRO A 37 7.41 -5.01 -11.04
N SER A 38 7.09 -6.06 -11.81
CA SER A 38 8.07 -6.90 -12.50
C SER A 38 9.21 -7.38 -11.57
N LEU A 39 8.85 -7.82 -10.36
CA LEU A 39 9.82 -8.16 -9.31
C LEU A 39 10.22 -9.65 -9.41
N PRO A 40 11.48 -9.98 -9.75
CA PRO A 40 11.94 -11.36 -9.79
C PRO A 40 12.22 -11.90 -8.37
N LEU A 41 11.81 -13.13 -8.13
CA LEU A 41 12.13 -13.96 -6.97
C LEU A 41 12.98 -15.14 -7.44
N GLY A 42 14.13 -15.37 -6.79
CA GLY A 42 14.95 -16.54 -7.07
C GLY A 42 14.27 -17.86 -6.68
N PRO A 43 14.75 -19.01 -7.19
CA PRO A 43 14.12 -20.32 -6.96
C PRO A 43 13.89 -20.64 -5.48
N ALA A 44 14.89 -20.39 -4.62
CA ALA A 44 14.75 -20.62 -3.18
C ALA A 44 13.65 -19.75 -2.53
N ALA A 45 13.50 -18.49 -2.97
CA ALA A 45 12.46 -17.60 -2.46
C ALA A 45 11.07 -18.01 -2.98
N ALA A 46 10.99 -18.48 -4.22
CA ALA A 46 9.76 -19.03 -4.80
C ALA A 46 9.29 -20.29 -4.05
N ASP A 47 10.20 -21.21 -3.76
CA ASP A 47 9.88 -22.42 -3.00
C ASP A 47 9.48 -22.10 -1.56
N ALA A 48 10.18 -21.17 -0.92
CA ALA A 48 9.81 -20.67 0.41
C ALA A 48 8.41 -20.05 0.42
N LEU A 49 8.09 -19.24 -0.60
CA LEU A 49 6.77 -18.63 -0.77
C LEU A 49 5.67 -19.70 -0.86
N ARG A 50 5.80 -20.65 -1.79
CA ARG A 50 4.81 -21.71 -2.00
C ARG A 50 4.62 -22.56 -0.74
N ALA A 51 5.72 -22.93 -0.07
CA ALA A 51 5.65 -23.70 1.17
C ALA A 51 4.99 -22.90 2.30
N ALA A 52 5.28 -21.60 2.43
CA ALA A 52 4.67 -20.75 3.43
C ALA A 52 3.17 -20.51 3.17
N MET A 53 2.78 -20.30 1.92
CA MET A 53 1.38 -20.19 1.54
C MET A 53 0.59 -21.45 1.88
N ALA A 54 1.13 -22.65 1.60
CA ALA A 54 0.47 -23.90 1.96
C ALA A 54 0.25 -24.03 3.49
N ARG A 55 1.16 -23.50 4.31
CA ARG A 55 1.02 -23.48 5.78
C ARG A 55 0.06 -22.39 6.28
N GLN A 56 -0.09 -21.31 5.52
CA GLN A 56 -0.92 -20.15 5.85
C GLN A 56 -2.20 -20.13 5.01
N ASP A 57 -2.64 -21.30 4.54
CA ASP A 57 -3.80 -21.42 3.69
C ASP A 57 -5.06 -20.98 4.44
N VAL A 58 -5.90 -20.19 3.77
CA VAL A 58 -7.09 -19.56 4.34
C VAL A 58 -8.12 -20.57 4.81
N TRP A 59 -8.13 -21.78 4.24
CA TRP A 59 -8.98 -22.89 4.66
C TRP A 59 -8.40 -23.66 5.86
N LEU A 60 -7.11 -23.53 6.13
CA LEU A 60 -6.39 -24.19 7.22
C LEU A 60 -6.16 -23.28 8.43
N GLY A 61 -6.81 -22.11 8.48
CA GLY A 61 -6.64 -21.16 9.59
C GLY A 61 -5.63 -20.06 9.34
N GLY A 62 -5.10 -19.91 8.12
CA GLY A 62 -4.26 -18.78 7.72
C GLY A 62 -5.02 -17.68 6.98
N CYS A 63 -4.31 -16.83 6.24
CA CYS A 63 -4.88 -15.65 5.56
C CYS A 63 -4.55 -15.58 4.06
N PHE A 64 -4.05 -16.65 3.47
CA PHE A 64 -3.65 -16.67 2.06
C PHE A 64 -4.36 -17.80 1.32
N ALA A 65 -4.81 -17.54 0.10
CA ALA A 65 -5.29 -18.58 -0.79
C ALA A 65 -4.37 -18.64 -2.00
N ALA A 66 -3.86 -19.83 -2.32
CA ALA A 66 -3.15 -20.03 -3.57
C ALA A 66 -4.13 -19.97 -4.75
N VAL A 67 -3.75 -19.22 -5.78
CA VAL A 67 -4.40 -19.25 -7.10
C VAL A 67 -3.37 -19.71 -8.14
N PRO A 68 -3.77 -20.23 -9.32
CA PRO A 68 -2.84 -20.89 -10.25
C PRO A 68 -1.59 -20.08 -10.60
N GLU A 69 -1.70 -18.76 -10.65
CA GLU A 69 -0.60 -17.84 -10.98
C GLU A 69 -0.47 -16.73 -9.92
N GLY A 70 -0.73 -17.03 -8.64
CA GLY A 70 -0.72 -15.99 -7.62
C GLY A 70 -1.15 -16.38 -6.21
N ALA A 71 -1.34 -15.36 -5.39
CA ALA A 71 -1.86 -15.42 -4.04
C ALA A 71 -2.98 -14.40 -3.84
N GLN A 72 -4.11 -14.85 -3.31
CA GLN A 72 -5.11 -13.95 -2.74
C GLN A 72 -4.86 -13.78 -1.24
N VAL A 73 -4.91 -12.54 -0.76
CA VAL A 73 -4.71 -12.18 0.66
C VAL A 73 -6.05 -11.88 1.30
N TRP A 74 -6.27 -12.36 2.52
CA TRP A 74 -7.52 -12.22 3.27
C TRP A 74 -7.29 -11.52 4.61
N THR A 75 -8.35 -10.96 5.19
CA THR A 75 -8.33 -10.37 6.53
C THR A 75 -8.13 -11.40 7.64
N ALA A 76 -8.69 -12.59 7.43
CA ALA A 76 -8.80 -13.66 8.41
C ALA A 76 -8.99 -15.01 7.71
N PRO A 77 -8.92 -16.13 8.44
CA PRO A 77 -9.27 -17.45 7.91
C PRO A 77 -10.68 -17.50 7.36
N ARG A 78 -10.91 -18.36 6.37
CA ARG A 78 -12.18 -18.43 5.64
C ARG A 78 -13.34 -18.89 6.52
N THR A 79 -13.03 -19.56 7.63
CA THR A 79 -13.98 -19.96 8.67
C THR A 79 -14.51 -18.79 9.48
N ASP A 80 -13.86 -17.62 9.45
CA ASP A 80 -14.37 -16.39 10.05
C ASP A 80 -15.46 -15.78 9.14
N PRO A 81 -16.68 -15.53 9.65
CA PRO A 81 -17.77 -14.97 8.87
C PRO A 81 -17.50 -13.54 8.36
N ALA A 82 -16.56 -12.81 8.97
CA ALA A 82 -16.13 -11.48 8.55
C ALA A 82 -14.91 -11.50 7.62
N ALA A 83 -14.41 -12.69 7.24
CA ALA A 83 -13.27 -12.81 6.34
C ALA A 83 -13.60 -12.27 4.94
N VAL A 84 -12.81 -11.30 4.49
CA VAL A 84 -12.92 -10.70 3.16
C VAL A 84 -11.58 -10.69 2.46
N PRO A 85 -11.55 -10.81 1.11
CA PRO A 85 -10.32 -10.70 0.35
C PRO A 85 -9.84 -9.24 0.36
N LEU A 86 -8.58 -9.03 0.67
CA LEU A 86 -7.90 -7.73 0.70
C LEU A 86 -7.30 -7.37 -0.65
N GLY A 87 -6.75 -8.35 -1.37
CA GLY A 87 -6.04 -8.12 -2.61
C GLY A 87 -5.45 -9.40 -3.18
N GLU A 88 -4.76 -9.25 -4.31
CA GLU A 88 -4.11 -10.35 -5.01
C GLU A 88 -2.71 -9.95 -5.46
N VAL A 89 -1.80 -10.92 -5.45
CA VAL A 89 -0.48 -10.83 -6.07
C VAL A 89 -0.41 -11.90 -7.15
N SER A 90 -0.17 -11.51 -8.39
CA SER A 90 0.00 -12.44 -9.51
C SER A 90 1.47 -12.52 -9.91
N TRP A 91 1.90 -13.70 -10.35
CA TRP A 91 3.25 -13.95 -10.82
C TRP A 91 3.27 -14.94 -11.98
N SER A 92 4.38 -14.96 -12.71
CA SER A 92 4.69 -16.00 -13.70
C SER A 92 5.91 -16.80 -13.30
N GLU A 93 5.99 -18.04 -13.75
CA GLU A 93 7.17 -18.88 -13.62
C GLU A 93 8.31 -18.36 -14.52
N ALA A 94 9.52 -18.25 -13.96
CA ALA A 94 10.71 -17.93 -14.71
C ALA A 94 11.39 -19.22 -15.22
N PRO A 95 12.04 -19.23 -16.40
CA PRO A 95 12.77 -20.40 -16.91
C PRO A 95 13.88 -20.90 -15.98
N SER A 96 14.38 -20.03 -15.10
CA SER A 96 15.38 -20.37 -14.08
C SER A 96 14.80 -21.11 -12.86
N GLY A 97 13.49 -21.37 -12.82
CA GLY A 97 12.80 -22.00 -11.69
C GLY A 97 12.36 -21.03 -10.58
N GLY A 98 12.54 -19.72 -10.80
CA GLY A 98 12.04 -18.66 -9.92
C GLY A 98 10.65 -18.17 -10.31
N LEU A 99 10.20 -17.09 -9.68
CA LEU A 99 8.94 -16.41 -10.00
C LEU A 99 9.21 -14.96 -10.41
N VAL A 100 8.31 -14.36 -11.20
CA VAL A 100 8.29 -12.91 -11.44
C VAL A 100 6.94 -12.39 -11.04
N ILE A 101 6.87 -11.52 -10.02
CA ILE A 101 5.62 -10.86 -9.65
C ILE A 101 5.26 -9.86 -10.75
N THR A 102 4.12 -10.10 -11.40
CA THR A 102 3.65 -9.38 -12.59
C THR A 102 2.63 -8.32 -12.25
N SER A 103 1.79 -8.54 -11.25
CA SER A 103 0.77 -7.59 -10.80
C SER A 103 0.46 -7.73 -9.31
N VAL A 104 0.04 -6.63 -8.69
CA VAL A 104 -0.51 -6.61 -7.34
C VAL A 104 -1.74 -5.74 -7.36
N SER A 105 -2.86 -6.24 -6.87
CA SER A 105 -4.12 -5.52 -6.78
C SER A 105 -4.72 -5.52 -5.39
N VAL A 106 -5.57 -4.53 -5.10
CA VAL A 106 -6.33 -4.40 -3.85
C VAL A 106 -7.81 -4.40 -4.20
N THR A 107 -8.61 -5.14 -3.43
CA THR A 107 -10.06 -5.16 -3.59
C THR A 107 -10.68 -3.87 -3.03
N PRO A 108 -11.93 -3.53 -3.40
CA PRO A 108 -12.65 -2.43 -2.76
C PRO A 108 -12.77 -2.59 -1.24
N ALA A 109 -12.92 -3.83 -0.75
CA ALA A 109 -12.96 -4.11 0.69
C ALA A 109 -11.60 -3.85 1.36
N GLY A 110 -10.50 -4.24 0.71
CA GLY A 110 -9.14 -3.93 1.19
C GLY A 110 -8.88 -2.43 1.26
N LEU A 111 -9.25 -1.68 0.22
CA LEU A 111 -9.14 -0.22 0.23
C LEU A 111 -9.97 0.42 1.35
N ALA A 112 -11.19 -0.06 1.58
CA ALA A 112 -12.04 0.42 2.67
C ALA A 112 -11.46 0.14 4.07
N LEU A 113 -10.61 -0.89 4.19
CA LEU A 113 -9.87 -1.22 5.41
C LEU A 113 -8.50 -0.54 5.50
N GLY A 114 -8.15 0.32 4.53
CA GLY A 114 -6.88 1.05 4.51
C GLY A 114 -5.70 0.27 3.94
N GLU A 115 -5.94 -0.88 3.29
CA GLU A 115 -4.88 -1.60 2.57
C GLU A 115 -4.52 -0.89 1.26
N GLY A 116 -3.25 -1.00 0.88
CA GLY A 116 -2.73 -0.55 -0.41
C GLY A 116 -2.00 -1.68 -1.13
N THR A 117 -1.67 -1.48 -2.40
CA THR A 117 -0.95 -2.50 -3.19
C THR A 117 0.40 -2.85 -2.54
N LEU A 118 1.08 -1.86 -1.96
CA LEU A 118 2.33 -2.09 -1.22
C LEU A 118 2.15 -2.95 0.03
N THR A 119 1.05 -2.76 0.80
CA THR A 119 0.82 -3.55 2.02
C THR A 119 0.47 -4.99 1.67
N VAL A 120 -0.32 -5.20 0.62
CA VAL A 120 -0.63 -6.54 0.07
C VAL A 120 0.65 -7.23 -0.43
N LEU A 121 1.47 -6.54 -1.22
CA LEU A 121 2.75 -7.08 -1.69
C LEU A 121 3.69 -7.42 -0.54
N ALA A 122 3.81 -6.54 0.46
CA ALA A 122 4.67 -6.74 1.62
C ALA A 122 4.25 -7.98 2.43
N ARG A 123 2.95 -8.23 2.60
CA ARG A 123 2.43 -9.44 3.27
C ARG A 123 2.85 -10.72 2.55
N VAL A 124 2.77 -10.73 1.22
CA VAL A 124 3.18 -11.90 0.42
C VAL A 124 4.69 -12.08 0.47
N LEU A 125 5.47 -11.02 0.33
CA LEU A 125 6.94 -11.09 0.40
C LEU A 125 7.44 -11.51 1.78
N ALA A 126 6.75 -11.14 2.86
CA ALA A 126 7.07 -11.57 4.22
C ALA A 126 7.02 -13.10 4.39
N LEU A 127 6.22 -13.81 3.59
CA LEU A 127 6.16 -15.28 3.60
C LEU A 127 7.45 -15.94 3.11
N THR A 128 8.24 -15.25 2.29
CA THR A 128 9.50 -15.79 1.76
C THR A 128 10.57 -15.90 2.83
N GLY A 129 10.46 -15.14 3.93
CA GLY A 129 11.50 -15.05 4.96
C GLY A 129 12.83 -14.47 4.46
N VAL A 130 12.89 -14.07 3.18
CA VAL A 130 14.06 -13.41 2.59
C VAL A 130 13.94 -11.92 2.90
N PRO A 131 14.97 -11.29 3.47
CA PRO A 131 15.00 -9.83 3.56
C PRO A 131 14.93 -9.30 2.13
N VAL A 132 13.79 -8.74 1.76
CA VAL A 132 13.69 -7.99 0.52
C VAL A 132 14.53 -6.75 0.76
N ASP A 133 15.75 -6.74 0.23
CA ASP A 133 16.57 -5.54 0.21
C ASP A 133 15.73 -4.45 -0.45
N GLY A 134 15.20 -3.54 0.38
CA GLY A 134 14.20 -2.53 0.02
C GLY A 134 14.64 -1.55 -1.07
N THR A 135 15.86 -1.72 -1.59
CA THR A 135 16.51 -0.92 -2.61
C THR A 135 15.98 -1.20 -4.04
N ARG A 136 15.14 -2.22 -4.26
CA ARG A 136 14.69 -2.60 -5.62
C ARG A 136 13.20 -2.81 -5.84
N VAL A 137 12.34 -2.46 -4.89
CA VAL A 137 10.90 -2.33 -5.19
C VAL A 137 10.66 -0.92 -5.72
N GLY A 138 11.20 -0.64 -6.91
CA GLY A 138 10.86 0.54 -7.68
C GLY A 138 9.47 0.36 -8.25
N LEU A 139 8.44 0.58 -7.43
CA LEU A 139 7.10 0.75 -7.98
C LEU A 139 7.12 1.99 -8.86
N PRO A 140 6.58 1.94 -10.10
CA PRO A 140 6.41 3.15 -10.88
C PRO A 140 5.59 4.14 -10.05
N VAL A 141 6.19 5.29 -9.77
CA VAL A 141 5.45 6.44 -9.24
C VAL A 141 4.40 6.79 -10.29
N PRO A 142 3.11 6.94 -9.92
CA PRO A 142 2.09 7.31 -10.90
C PRO A 142 2.51 8.62 -11.57
N THR A 143 2.65 8.61 -12.90
CA THR A 143 2.87 9.82 -13.69
C THR A 143 1.67 10.74 -13.45
N GLU A 144 1.89 11.87 -12.79
CA GLU A 144 0.89 12.93 -12.70
C GLU A 144 0.59 13.43 -14.12
N ASP A 145 -0.65 13.25 -14.56
CA ASP A 145 -1.15 13.80 -15.83
C ASP A 145 -1.19 15.34 -15.67
N PRO A 146 -0.58 16.12 -16.59
CA PRO A 146 -0.61 17.58 -16.48
C PRO A 146 -2.03 18.10 -16.73
N PRO A 147 -2.51 19.09 -15.96
CA PRO A 147 -3.85 19.63 -16.13
C PRO A 147 -3.99 20.30 -17.51
N ALA A 148 -5.04 19.91 -18.23
CA ALA A 148 -5.50 20.54 -19.48
C ALA A 148 -6.17 21.90 -19.24
#